data_AF-A0A0M9GVF4-F1
#
_entry.id   AF-A0A0M9GVF4-F1
#
_cell.length_a   1.000
_cell.length_b   1.000
_cell.length_c   1.000
_cell.angle_alpha   90.00
_cell.angle_beta   90.00
_cell.angle_gamma   90.00
#
_symmetry.space_group_name_H-M   'P 1'
#
loop_
_entity.id
_entity.type
_entity.pdbx_description
1 polymer ?
#
loop_
_entity_poly.entity_id
_entity_poly.type
_entity_poly.pdbx_seq_one_letter_code
_entity_poly.pdbx_strand_id
1 'polypeptide(L)'
;MIILSLILAHLMADFYFQTEHMVKEKRKFLKLHLFHHAAIFLIPLLVIYFYQGKDLMREVLLPTILLVGIHGGIDYFKISIQEKTSKLVRKNAWNLGLFIIDQLFHVITILVVCYFTLQVDLKTTFHSILLLLHLKEGLRPEIGLFEGLLFLIIMLILCTTVTGHLIRILLGSLTKHISLFEGKYTLKDLAVSSNSEKNMSEEYTYMVMKHQDLSRGKVIGYLERLLVVALILMGSFSAVGFIVAAKSLTRFKQMDDRDWAEYFLLGTLTSFLFAIIFGVLLKIVFFGSY
;
A
#
# COMPACT_ATOMS: atom_id res chain seq x y z
N MET A 1 -15.64 9.96 12.88
CA MET A 1 -14.44 9.63 13.66
C MET A 1 -14.13 8.13 13.85
N ILE A 2 -14.94 7.34 14.59
CA ILE A 2 -14.56 6.00 15.11
C ILE A 2 -14.00 5.04 14.03
N ILE A 3 -14.76 4.80 12.96
CA ILE A 3 -14.35 3.88 11.88
C ILE A 3 -13.03 4.34 11.25
N LEU A 4 -12.86 5.65 10.98
CA LEU A 4 -11.63 6.18 10.40
C LEU A 4 -10.44 5.97 11.34
N SER A 5 -10.60 6.19 12.65
CA SER A 5 -9.53 5.96 13.63
C SER A 5 -9.08 4.50 13.67
N LEU A 6 -10.01 3.54 13.60
CA LEU A 6 -9.68 2.11 13.59
C LEU A 6 -9.09 1.64 12.26
N ILE A 7 -9.56 2.18 11.12
CA ILE A 7 -8.92 1.94 9.82
C ILE A 7 -7.48 2.46 9.82
N LEU A 8 -7.25 3.67 10.36
CA LEU A 8 -5.91 4.22 10.46
C LEU A 8 -5.01 3.35 11.34
N ALA A 9 -5.51 2.90 12.50
CA ALA A 9 -4.77 2.00 13.39
C ALA A 9 -4.40 0.68 12.70
N HIS A 10 -5.33 0.08 11.96
CA HIS A 10 -5.07 -1.12 11.14
C HIS A 10 -3.96 -0.88 10.12
N LEU A 11 -4.07 0.19 9.33
CA LEU A 11 -3.08 0.51 8.31
C LEU A 11 -1.70 0.79 8.91
N MET A 12 -1.64 1.47 10.06
CA MET A 12 -0.39 1.71 10.77
C MET A 12 0.23 0.39 11.25
N ALA A 13 -0.56 -0.48 11.86
CA ALA A 13 -0.09 -1.76 12.37
C ALA A 13 0.48 -2.66 11.26
N ASP A 14 -0.25 -2.82 10.15
CA ASP A 14 0.16 -3.69 9.05
C ASP A 14 1.29 -3.11 8.18
N PHE A 15 1.33 -1.80 7.93
CA PHE A 15 2.27 -1.24 6.92
C PHE A 15 3.43 -0.44 7.49
N TYR A 16 3.36 0.03 8.74
CA TYR A 16 4.43 0.79 9.38
C TYR A 16 5.12 0.00 10.50
N PHE A 17 4.34 -0.69 11.34
CA PHE A 17 4.88 -1.40 12.51
C PHE A 17 5.21 -2.87 12.24
N GLN A 18 4.57 -3.50 11.23
CA GLN A 18 4.98 -4.83 10.77
C GLN A 18 6.27 -4.74 9.95
N THR A 19 7.35 -5.34 10.47
CA THR A 19 8.66 -5.31 9.79
C THR A 19 8.79 -6.40 8.73
N GLU A 20 9.67 -6.21 7.74
CA GLU A 20 9.98 -7.22 6.71
C GLU A 20 10.47 -8.54 7.33
N HIS A 21 11.14 -8.50 8.49
CA HIS A 21 11.55 -9.71 9.22
C HIS A 21 10.36 -10.46 9.82
N MET A 22 9.38 -9.74 10.37
CA MET A 22 8.13 -10.33 10.87
C MET A 22 7.33 -10.98 9.73
N VAL A 23 7.35 -10.39 8.53
CA VAL A 23 6.68 -10.96 7.35
C VAL A 23 7.41 -12.23 6.84
N LYS A 24 8.75 -12.25 6.87
CA LYS A 24 9.54 -13.42 6.44
C LYS A 24 9.43 -14.59 7.41
N GLU A 25 9.43 -14.33 8.72
CA GLU A 25 9.34 -15.34 9.78
C GLU A 25 8.00 -15.25 10.55
N LYS A 26 6.88 -15.12 9.82
CA LYS A 26 5.53 -14.86 10.40
C LYS A 26 5.16 -15.76 11.57
N ARG A 27 5.48 -17.06 11.53
CA ARG A 27 5.16 -17.98 12.64
C ARG A 27 5.93 -17.65 13.92
N LYS A 28 7.21 -17.31 13.80
CA LYS A 28 8.08 -17.03 14.94
C LYS A 28 7.72 -15.70 15.60
N PHE A 29 7.37 -14.70 14.80
CA PHE A 29 7.03 -13.36 15.27
C PHE A 29 5.53 -13.13 15.49
N LEU A 30 4.69 -14.17 15.40
CA LEU A 30 3.24 -14.04 15.51
C LEU A 30 2.82 -13.34 16.83
N LYS A 31 3.44 -13.70 17.96
CA LYS A 31 3.12 -13.07 19.26
C LYS A 31 3.49 -11.58 19.29
N LEU A 32 4.64 -11.23 18.73
CA LEU A 32 5.11 -9.84 18.67
C LEU A 32 4.21 -8.99 17.77
N HIS A 33 3.80 -9.58 16.64
CA HIS A 33 2.85 -9.00 15.70
C HIS A 33 1.51 -8.70 16.38
N LEU A 34 0.89 -9.70 17.02
CA LEU A 34 -0.37 -9.51 17.75
C LEU A 34 -0.25 -8.49 18.89
N PHE A 35 0.89 -8.44 19.58
CA PHE A 35 1.12 -7.47 20.65
C PHE A 35 1.14 -6.02 20.13
N HIS A 36 1.85 -5.74 19.02
CA HIS A 36 1.88 -4.39 18.46
C HIS A 36 0.51 -4.00 17.89
N HIS A 37 -0.22 -4.94 17.27
CA HIS A 37 -1.61 -4.71 16.88
C HIS A 37 -2.49 -4.32 18.06
N ALA A 38 -2.40 -5.04 19.18
CA ALA A 38 -3.13 -4.71 20.39
C ALA A 38 -2.78 -3.29 20.90
N ALA A 39 -1.50 -2.95 20.94
CA ALA A 39 -1.05 -1.62 21.38
C ALA A 39 -1.58 -0.50 20.48
N ILE A 40 -1.55 -0.69 19.15
CA ILE A 40 -1.97 0.33 18.18
C ILE A 40 -3.49 0.53 18.18
N PHE A 41 -4.29 -0.54 18.33
CA PHE A 41 -5.74 -0.41 18.47
C PHE A 41 -6.17 0.17 19.81
N LEU A 42 -5.39 -0.03 20.87
CA LEU A 42 -5.71 0.49 22.19
C LEU A 42 -5.72 2.03 22.22
N ILE A 43 -4.81 2.68 21.49
CA ILE A 43 -4.67 4.15 21.45
C ILE A 43 -5.98 4.85 21.02
N PRO A 44 -6.54 4.61 19.81
CA PRO A 44 -7.77 5.28 19.40
C PRO A 44 -8.98 4.87 20.25
N LEU A 45 -9.03 3.63 20.75
CA LEU A 45 -10.13 3.17 21.61
C LEU A 45 -10.11 3.89 22.97
N LEU A 46 -8.94 4.10 23.57
CA LEU A 46 -8.81 4.91 24.79
C LEU A 46 -9.22 6.36 24.55
N VAL A 47 -8.83 6.96 23.42
CA VAL A 47 -9.25 8.33 23.06
C VAL A 47 -10.77 8.42 22.95
N ILE A 48 -11.41 7.45 22.31
CA ILE A 48 -12.88 7.36 22.22
C ILE A 48 -13.51 7.21 23.60
N TYR A 49 -12.95 6.34 24.45
CA TYR A 49 -13.42 6.13 25.80
C TYR A 49 -13.33 7.39 26.66
N PHE A 50 -12.22 8.13 26.62
CA PHE A 50 -12.11 9.39 27.37
C PHE A 50 -13.07 10.47 26.89
N TYR A 51 -13.54 10.39 25.64
CA TYR A 51 -14.53 11.31 25.08
C TYR A 51 -15.98 10.92 25.46
N GLN A 52 -16.32 9.63 25.46
CA GLN A 52 -17.69 9.15 25.72
C GLN A 52 -17.96 8.78 27.19
N GLY A 53 -16.92 8.30 27.88
CA GLY A 53 -16.91 8.04 29.32
C GLY A 53 -17.86 6.95 29.81
N LYS A 54 -18.25 5.97 28.99
CA LYS A 54 -19.31 5.02 29.37
C LYS A 54 -18.79 3.78 30.09
N ASP A 55 -18.08 2.90 29.38
CA ASP A 55 -17.72 1.57 29.89
C ASP A 55 -16.42 1.08 29.25
N LEU A 56 -15.37 0.95 30.08
CA LEU A 56 -14.04 0.50 29.65
C LEU A 56 -14.07 -0.92 29.03
N MET A 57 -14.91 -1.82 29.55
CA MET A 57 -15.00 -3.18 29.03
C MET A 57 -15.57 -3.19 27.63
N ARG A 58 -16.68 -2.47 27.40
CA ARG A 58 -17.38 -2.48 26.10
C ARG A 58 -16.71 -1.60 25.05
N GLU A 59 -16.11 -0.48 25.45
CA GLU A 59 -15.55 0.50 24.51
C GLU A 59 -14.06 0.26 24.22
N VAL A 60 -13.33 -0.42 25.11
CA VAL A 60 -11.87 -0.59 24.96
C VAL A 60 -11.46 -2.05 24.94
N LEU A 61 -11.72 -2.80 26.03
CA LEU A 61 -11.12 -4.12 26.20
C LEU A 61 -11.74 -5.16 25.26
N LEU A 62 -13.07 -5.27 25.21
CA LEU A 62 -13.78 -6.18 24.31
C LEU A 62 -13.45 -5.93 22.83
N PRO A 63 -13.56 -4.69 22.28
CA PRO A 63 -13.20 -4.45 20.89
C PRO A 63 -11.73 -4.75 20.61
N THR A 64 -10.81 -4.43 21.51
CA THR A 64 -9.38 -4.75 21.33
C THR A 64 -9.16 -6.25 21.23
N ILE A 65 -9.75 -7.04 22.14
CA ILE A 65 -9.64 -8.51 22.14
C ILE A 65 -10.21 -9.09 20.85
N LEU A 66 -11.39 -8.63 20.42
CA LEU A 66 -12.03 -9.11 19.19
C LEU A 66 -11.22 -8.75 17.94
N LEU A 67 -10.75 -7.50 17.83
CA LEU A 67 -9.93 -7.04 16.70
C LEU A 67 -8.65 -7.85 16.59
N VAL A 68 -7.88 -7.97 17.68
CA VAL A 68 -6.60 -8.69 17.69
C VAL A 68 -6.78 -10.19 17.50
N GLY A 69 -7.81 -10.77 18.14
CA GLY A 69 -8.10 -12.21 18.05
C GLY A 69 -8.51 -12.62 16.64
N ILE A 70 -9.44 -11.88 16.02
CA ILE A 70 -9.89 -12.15 14.65
C ILE A 70 -8.77 -11.86 13.66
N HIS A 71 -8.02 -10.76 13.82
CA HIS A 71 -6.82 -10.45 13.03
C HIS A 71 -5.83 -11.61 13.03
N GLY A 72 -5.47 -12.13 14.21
CA GLY A 72 -4.58 -13.28 14.33
C GLY A 72 -5.12 -14.54 13.67
N GLY A 73 -6.44 -14.76 13.72
CA GLY A 73 -7.11 -15.84 13.00
C GLY A 73 -7.00 -15.72 11.48
N ILE A 74 -7.23 -14.52 10.93
CA ILE A 74 -7.10 -14.23 9.50
C ILE A 74 -5.66 -14.46 9.04
N ASP A 75 -4.69 -13.90 9.76
CA ASP A 75 -3.27 -14.06 9.46
C ASP A 75 -2.83 -15.53 9.50
N TYR A 76 -3.29 -16.30 10.50
CA TYR A 76 -3.01 -17.73 10.62
C TYR A 76 -3.60 -18.53 9.44
N PHE A 77 -4.83 -18.23 9.04
CA PHE A 77 -5.49 -18.88 7.91
C PHE A 77 -4.78 -18.58 6.59
N LYS A 78 -4.39 -17.32 6.37
CA LYS A 78 -3.60 -16.89 5.21
C LYS A 78 -2.28 -17.65 5.09
N ILE A 79 -1.53 -17.77 6.19
CA ILE A 79 -0.27 -18.54 6.22
C ILE A 79 -0.54 -20.00 5.82
N SER A 80 -1.59 -20.60 6.37
CA SER A 80 -1.95 -22.00 6.12
C SER A 80 -2.32 -22.26 4.64
N ILE A 81 -3.01 -21.32 3.98
CA ILE A 81 -3.32 -21.42 2.54
C ILE A 81 -2.06 -21.24 1.70
N GLN A 82 -1.23 -20.26 2.05
CA GLN A 82 -0.06 -19.89 1.25
C GLN A 82 0.96 -21.05 1.19
N GLU A 83 1.12 -21.81 2.26
CA GLU A 83 2.03 -22.96 2.30
C GLU A 83 1.53 -24.17 1.50
N LYS A 84 0.23 -24.46 1.58
CA LYS A 84 -0.41 -25.54 0.80
C LYS A 84 -0.37 -25.28 -0.71
N THR A 85 -0.41 -24.01 -1.11
CA THR A 85 -0.51 -23.60 -2.52
C THR A 85 0.87 -23.48 -3.21
N SER A 86 1.97 -23.78 -2.52
CA SER A 86 3.35 -23.60 -3.01
C SER A 86 3.75 -24.41 -4.26
N LYS A 87 2.90 -25.32 -4.76
CA LYS A 87 3.20 -26.22 -5.91
C LYS A 87 2.52 -25.88 -7.24
N LEU A 88 1.56 -24.95 -7.34
CA LEU A 88 0.89 -24.65 -8.62
C LEU A 88 1.08 -23.21 -9.12
N VAL A 89 1.28 -23.09 -10.43
CA VAL A 89 1.68 -21.90 -11.20
C VAL A 89 0.55 -20.85 -11.25
N ARG A 90 0.73 -19.74 -10.51
CA ARG A 90 0.44 -18.31 -10.88
C ARG A 90 0.80 -17.38 -9.70
N LYS A 91 2.07 -17.40 -9.29
CA LYS A 91 2.56 -16.87 -7.99
C LYS A 91 2.12 -15.43 -7.70
N ASN A 92 2.26 -14.49 -8.63
CA ASN A 92 2.03 -13.07 -8.32
C ASN A 92 0.54 -12.71 -8.22
N ALA A 93 -0.28 -13.12 -9.19
CA ALA A 93 -1.71 -12.82 -9.19
C ALA A 93 -2.45 -13.51 -8.03
N TRP A 94 -2.06 -14.75 -7.69
CA TRP A 94 -2.58 -15.45 -6.53
C TRP A 94 -2.18 -14.76 -5.22
N ASN A 95 -0.90 -14.40 -5.06
CA ASN A 95 -0.45 -13.68 -3.87
C ASN A 95 -1.11 -12.31 -3.73
N LEU A 96 -1.36 -11.63 -4.85
CA LEU A 96 -2.11 -10.38 -4.86
C LEU A 96 -3.55 -10.61 -4.42
N GLY A 97 -4.23 -11.63 -4.97
CA GLY A 97 -5.59 -12.01 -4.57
C GLY A 97 -5.69 -12.33 -3.08
N LEU A 98 -4.77 -13.16 -2.55
CA LEU A 98 -4.70 -13.46 -1.13
C LEU A 98 -4.47 -12.21 -0.28
N PHE A 99 -3.63 -11.28 -0.72
CA PHE A 99 -3.41 -10.00 -0.03
C PHE A 99 -4.66 -9.12 -0.03
N ILE A 100 -5.37 -9.01 -1.15
CA ILE A 100 -6.61 -8.22 -1.22
C ILE A 100 -7.70 -8.82 -0.34
N ILE A 101 -7.91 -10.13 -0.42
CA ILE A 101 -8.90 -10.84 0.40
C ILE A 101 -8.60 -10.68 1.89
N ASP A 102 -7.33 -10.79 2.27
CA ASP A 102 -6.85 -10.55 3.62
C ASP A 102 -7.21 -9.14 4.10
N GLN A 103 -6.86 -8.09 3.36
CA GLN A 103 -7.20 -6.72 3.74
C GLN A 103 -8.72 -6.48 3.80
N LEU A 104 -9.51 -7.09 2.93
CA LEU A 104 -10.97 -7.02 2.98
C LEU A 104 -11.53 -7.65 4.26
N PHE A 105 -11.04 -8.83 4.66
CA PHE A 105 -11.46 -9.46 5.90
C PHE A 105 -11.15 -8.60 7.13
N HIS A 106 -9.96 -7.98 7.18
CA HIS A 106 -9.62 -7.07 8.28
C HIS A 106 -10.55 -5.85 8.34
N VAL A 107 -10.85 -5.22 7.21
CA VAL A 107 -11.80 -4.10 7.16
C VAL A 107 -13.21 -4.54 7.59
N ILE A 108 -13.67 -5.71 7.13
CA ILE A 108 -14.96 -6.27 7.55
C ILE A 108 -14.98 -6.50 9.07
N THR A 109 -13.90 -7.05 9.64
CA THR A 109 -13.77 -7.23 11.10
C THR A 109 -13.90 -5.89 11.84
N ILE A 110 -13.24 -4.83 11.36
CA ILE A 110 -13.36 -3.49 11.95
C ILE A 110 -14.81 -3.00 11.92
N LEU A 111 -15.50 -3.15 10.80
CA LEU A 111 -16.91 -2.71 10.66
C LEU A 111 -17.84 -3.51 11.57
N VAL A 112 -17.65 -4.83 11.65
CA VAL A 112 -18.43 -5.73 12.52
C VAL A 112 -18.22 -5.36 13.99
N VAL A 113 -16.96 -5.15 14.43
CA VAL A 113 -16.67 -4.72 15.80
C VAL A 113 -17.27 -3.33 16.08
N CYS A 114 -17.13 -2.36 15.16
CA CYS A 114 -17.76 -1.04 15.29
C CYS A 114 -19.27 -1.15 15.51
N TYR A 115 -19.95 -2.02 14.77
CA TYR A 115 -21.39 -2.21 14.88
C TYR A 115 -21.80 -2.88 16.20
N PHE A 116 -21.19 -4.01 16.56
CA PHE A 116 -21.62 -4.81 17.71
C PHE A 116 -21.15 -4.26 19.06
N THR A 117 -19.94 -3.73 19.16
CA THR A 117 -19.39 -3.27 20.46
C THR A 117 -19.50 -1.76 20.63
N LEU A 118 -19.14 -0.99 19.60
CA LEU A 118 -19.13 0.47 19.65
C LEU A 118 -20.48 1.10 19.23
N GLN A 119 -21.48 0.27 18.91
CA GLN A 119 -22.85 0.68 18.57
C GLN A 119 -22.91 1.70 17.41
N VAL A 120 -21.96 1.62 16.47
CA VAL A 120 -21.94 2.51 15.31
C VAL A 120 -23.05 2.11 14.34
N ASP A 121 -23.93 3.06 14.02
CA ASP A 121 -24.96 2.86 12.98
C ASP A 121 -24.31 2.85 11.58
N LEU A 122 -24.07 1.65 11.07
CA LEU A 122 -23.50 1.43 9.73
C LEU A 122 -24.44 1.89 8.61
N LYS A 123 -25.75 1.86 8.80
CA LYS A 123 -26.71 2.26 7.77
C LYS A 123 -26.65 3.77 7.55
N THR A 124 -26.67 4.53 8.63
CA THR A 124 -26.52 6.00 8.58
C THR A 124 -25.14 6.38 8.05
N THR A 125 -24.08 5.70 8.52
CA THR A 125 -22.71 5.94 8.02
C THR A 125 -22.61 5.70 6.51
N PHE A 126 -23.14 4.58 6.02
CA PHE A 126 -23.13 4.25 4.58
C PHE A 126 -23.93 5.28 3.78
N HIS A 127 -25.08 5.71 4.29
CA HIS A 127 -25.88 6.76 3.65
C HIS A 127 -25.08 8.08 3.52
N SER A 128 -24.39 8.50 4.59
CA SER A 128 -23.54 9.70 4.56
C SER A 128 -22.38 9.57 3.58
N ILE A 129 -21.77 8.39 3.45
CA ILE A 129 -20.73 8.12 2.45
C ILE A 129 -21.28 8.28 1.03
N LEU A 130 -22.47 7.73 0.74
CA LEU A 130 -23.09 7.86 -0.60
C LEU A 130 -23.38 9.32 -0.96
N LEU A 131 -23.89 10.12 -0.02
CA LEU A 131 -24.10 11.55 -0.20
C LEU A 131 -22.77 12.29 -0.43
N LEU A 132 -21.75 11.96 0.36
CA LEU A 132 -20.43 12.55 0.24
C LEU A 132 -19.78 12.23 -1.11
N LEU A 133 -19.99 11.04 -1.65
CA LEU A 133 -19.46 10.62 -2.96
C LEU A 133 -20.31 11.08 -4.15
N HIS A 134 -21.40 11.84 -3.94
CA HIS A 134 -22.40 12.19 -4.96
C HIS A 134 -23.03 10.97 -5.66
N LEU A 135 -23.07 9.83 -5.00
CA LEU A 135 -23.74 8.62 -5.50
C LEU A 135 -25.23 8.60 -5.14
N LYS A 136 -25.67 9.56 -4.32
CA LYS A 136 -27.07 9.75 -3.95
C LYS A 136 -27.36 11.24 -3.85
N GLU A 137 -28.53 11.66 -4.33
CA GLU A 137 -29.01 13.04 -4.20
C GLU A 137 -29.33 13.36 -2.74
N GLY A 138 -29.00 14.57 -2.32
CA GLY A 138 -29.28 15.08 -0.98
C GLY A 138 -28.25 16.11 -0.52
N LEU A 139 -28.45 16.63 0.70
CA LEU A 139 -27.52 17.55 1.33
C LEU A 139 -26.22 16.82 1.67
N ARG A 140 -25.08 17.35 1.22
CA ARG A 140 -23.77 16.78 1.54
C ARG A 140 -23.47 17.00 3.03
N PRO A 141 -23.03 15.95 3.76
CA PRO A 141 -22.63 16.10 5.14
C PRO A 141 -21.38 16.97 5.22
N GLU A 142 -21.35 17.91 6.16
CA GLU A 142 -20.14 18.64 6.49
C GLU A 142 -19.11 17.70 7.13
N ILE A 143 -17.87 17.78 6.67
CA ILE A 143 -16.76 17.00 7.23
C ILE A 143 -16.10 17.86 8.31
N GLY A 144 -16.15 17.37 9.55
CA GLY A 144 -15.40 17.97 10.65
C GLY A 144 -13.89 17.94 10.41
N LEU A 145 -13.16 18.86 11.03
CA LEU A 145 -11.69 18.94 10.89
C LEU A 145 -10.99 17.63 11.24
N PHE A 146 -11.41 16.96 12.30
CA PHE A 146 -10.81 15.68 12.73
C PHE A 146 -11.07 14.55 11.74
N GLU A 147 -12.30 14.41 11.24
CA GLU A 147 -12.64 13.46 10.18
C GLU A 147 -11.83 13.72 8.91
N GLY A 148 -11.72 14.98 8.51
CA GLY A 148 -10.95 15.39 7.34
C GLY A 148 -9.47 15.03 7.48
N LEU A 149 -8.86 15.32 8.63
CA LEU A 149 -7.46 14.98 8.90
C LEU A 149 -7.23 13.47 8.92
N LEU A 150 -8.09 12.69 9.60
CA LEU A 150 -8.00 11.23 9.60
C LEU A 150 -8.11 10.66 8.20
N PHE A 151 -9.08 11.14 7.42
CA PHE A 151 -9.26 10.72 6.03
C PHE A 151 -8.04 11.06 5.18
N LEU A 152 -7.48 12.27 5.30
CA LEU A 152 -6.28 12.68 4.57
C LEU A 152 -5.07 11.77 4.89
N ILE A 153 -4.85 11.43 6.17
CA ILE A 153 -3.76 10.54 6.58
C ILE A 153 -3.97 9.13 6.02
N ILE A 154 -5.20 8.59 6.08
CA ILE A 154 -5.52 7.30 5.48
C ILE A 154 -5.22 7.32 3.97
N MET A 155 -5.67 8.37 3.27
CA MET A 155 -5.43 8.51 1.83
C MET A 155 -3.95 8.64 1.50
N LEU A 156 -3.17 9.32 2.33
CA LEU A 156 -1.71 9.41 2.19
C LEU A 156 -1.06 8.02 2.30
N ILE A 157 -1.45 7.24 3.31
CA ILE A 157 -0.94 5.87 3.53
C ILE A 157 -1.36 4.94 2.37
N LEU A 158 -2.63 4.95 1.99
CA LEU A 158 -3.15 4.15 0.88
C LEU A 158 -2.41 4.46 -0.43
N CYS A 159 -2.27 5.74 -0.75
CA CYS A 159 -1.60 6.21 -1.95
C CYS A 159 -0.10 5.88 -1.94
N THR A 160 0.58 5.95 -0.79
CA THR A 160 2.04 5.73 -0.73
C THR A 160 2.42 4.29 -0.42
N THR A 161 2.29 3.86 0.84
CA THR A 161 2.81 2.59 1.35
C THR A 161 2.02 1.41 0.82
N VAL A 162 0.68 1.45 0.89
CA VAL A 162 -0.18 0.32 0.50
C VAL A 162 -0.08 0.06 -1.00
N THR A 163 -0.20 1.12 -1.81
CA THR A 163 -0.01 1.02 -3.27
C THR A 163 1.39 0.50 -3.62
N GLY A 164 2.44 0.98 -2.94
CA GLY A 164 3.80 0.48 -3.14
C GLY A 164 3.95 -1.01 -2.82
N HIS A 165 3.33 -1.46 -1.73
CA HIS A 165 3.32 -2.88 -1.35
C HIS A 165 2.53 -3.73 -2.37
N LEU A 166 1.39 -3.23 -2.85
CA LEU A 166 0.58 -3.90 -3.87
C LEU A 166 1.35 -4.07 -5.19
N ILE A 167 2.02 -3.00 -5.65
CA ILE A 167 2.86 -3.05 -6.86
C ILE A 167 4.00 -4.06 -6.67
N ARG A 168 4.62 -4.12 -5.48
CA ARG A 168 5.68 -5.10 -5.18
C ARG A 168 5.17 -6.53 -5.28
N ILE A 169 3.95 -6.83 -4.80
CA ILE A 169 3.36 -8.16 -4.92
C ILE A 169 3.02 -8.47 -6.40
N LEU A 170 2.43 -7.50 -7.11
CA LEU A 170 2.04 -7.63 -8.51
C LEU A 170 3.24 -7.95 -9.42
N LEU A 171 4.32 -7.17 -9.28
CA LEU A 171 5.53 -7.31 -10.10
C LEU A 171 6.45 -8.45 -9.63
N GLY A 172 6.34 -8.85 -8.36
CA GLY A 172 7.16 -9.91 -7.77
C GLY A 172 8.60 -9.48 -7.44
N SER A 173 9.39 -10.44 -6.94
CA SER A 173 10.80 -10.27 -6.53
C SER A 173 11.72 -10.25 -7.77
N LEU A 174 11.82 -9.12 -8.46
CA LEU A 174 12.64 -8.95 -9.66
C LEU A 174 14.04 -8.34 -9.39
N THR A 175 14.53 -8.34 -8.15
CA THR A 175 15.89 -7.84 -7.86
C THR A 175 16.98 -8.64 -8.59
N LYS A 176 16.67 -9.89 -9.00
CA LYS A 176 17.60 -10.78 -9.70
C LYS A 176 17.71 -10.51 -11.20
N HIS A 177 16.63 -10.13 -11.89
CA HIS A 177 16.69 -9.85 -13.34
C HIS A 177 17.19 -8.44 -13.63
N ILE A 178 16.87 -7.46 -12.78
CA ILE A 178 17.34 -6.07 -12.94
C ILE A 178 18.86 -5.98 -12.79
N SER A 179 19.45 -6.66 -11.81
CA SER A 179 20.90 -6.68 -11.63
C SER A 179 21.62 -7.39 -12.79
N LEU A 180 21.04 -8.46 -13.32
CA LEU A 180 21.54 -9.15 -14.51
C LEU A 180 21.43 -8.28 -15.78
N PHE A 181 20.39 -7.45 -15.87
CA PHE A 181 20.15 -6.56 -17.01
C PHE A 181 21.08 -5.34 -16.99
N GLU A 182 21.21 -4.65 -15.85
CA GLU A 182 22.19 -3.56 -15.69
C GLU A 182 23.59 -4.05 -15.99
N GLY A 183 23.97 -5.23 -15.48
CA GLY A 183 25.25 -5.87 -15.77
C GLY A 183 25.50 -6.11 -17.26
N LYS A 184 24.48 -6.50 -18.04
CA LYS A 184 24.61 -6.69 -19.51
C LYS A 184 24.87 -5.38 -20.25
N TYR A 185 24.22 -4.28 -19.84
CA TYR A 185 24.42 -2.98 -20.49
C TYR A 185 25.75 -2.34 -20.13
N THR A 186 26.17 -2.38 -18.86
CA THR A 186 27.53 -1.93 -18.48
C THR A 186 28.60 -2.74 -19.19
N LEU A 187 28.46 -4.06 -19.30
CA LEU A 187 29.39 -4.89 -20.05
C LEU A 187 29.39 -4.57 -21.55
N LYS A 188 28.23 -4.30 -22.15
CA LYS A 188 28.12 -3.90 -23.57
C LYS A 188 28.79 -2.55 -23.82
N ASP A 189 28.57 -1.56 -22.94
CA ASP A 189 29.21 -0.25 -23.05
C ASP A 189 30.74 -0.33 -22.83
N LEU A 190 31.20 -1.18 -21.91
CA LEU A 190 32.63 -1.45 -21.69
C LEU A 190 33.28 -2.17 -22.88
N ALA A 191 32.60 -3.14 -23.48
CA ALA A 191 33.09 -3.88 -24.65
C ALA A 191 33.09 -3.06 -25.95
N VAL A 192 32.29 -1.98 -26.02
CA VAL A 192 32.23 -1.06 -27.17
C VAL A 192 33.26 0.08 -27.05
N SER A 193 33.86 0.27 -25.87
CA SER A 193 34.98 1.20 -25.70
C SER A 193 36.22 0.70 -26.44
N SER A 194 36.60 1.41 -27.51
CA SER A 194 37.63 1.04 -28.48
C SER A 194 39.08 1.00 -27.96
N ASN A 195 39.30 1.16 -26.64
CA ASN A 195 40.62 1.15 -26.00
C ASN A 195 40.80 0.01 -24.97
N SER A 196 39.91 -0.98 -24.90
CA SER A 196 40.14 -2.11 -23.99
C SER A 196 41.18 -3.07 -24.57
N GLU A 197 42.44 -2.88 -24.18
CA GLU A 197 43.50 -3.86 -24.39
C GLU A 197 43.04 -5.24 -23.91
N LYS A 198 43.25 -6.21 -24.79
CA LYS A 198 42.81 -7.60 -24.68
C LYS A 198 43.69 -8.37 -23.70
N ASN A 199 43.69 -7.97 -22.43
CA ASN A 199 44.23 -8.79 -21.34
C ASN A 199 43.06 -9.48 -20.65
N MET A 200 42.71 -10.64 -21.21
CA MET A 200 41.81 -11.60 -20.59
C MET A 200 42.50 -12.19 -19.35
N SER A 201 42.13 -11.73 -18.17
CA SER A 201 42.37 -12.47 -16.92
C SER A 201 41.27 -12.14 -15.92
N GLU A 202 40.28 -13.05 -15.87
CA GLU A 202 39.59 -13.59 -14.68
C GLU A 202 39.07 -12.67 -13.55
N GLU A 203 39.09 -11.34 -13.67
CA GLU A 203 38.78 -10.44 -12.55
C GLU A 203 37.36 -9.84 -12.52
N TYR A 204 36.39 -10.29 -13.33
CA TYR A 204 35.07 -9.62 -13.39
C TYR A 204 33.89 -10.42 -12.81
N THR A 205 34.13 -11.56 -12.17
CA THR A 205 33.05 -12.32 -11.50
C THR A 205 32.51 -11.60 -10.25
N TYR A 206 33.22 -10.60 -9.73
CA TYR A 206 32.70 -9.71 -8.69
C TYR A 206 32.18 -8.40 -9.29
N MET A 207 31.32 -8.47 -10.32
CA MET A 207 30.44 -7.33 -10.59
C MET A 207 29.52 -7.13 -9.39
N VAL A 208 30.00 -6.23 -8.52
CA VAL A 208 29.28 -5.32 -7.65
C VAL A 208 27.78 -5.61 -7.75
N MET A 209 27.31 -6.49 -6.86
CA MET A 209 25.94 -6.39 -6.38
C MET A 209 25.85 -5.02 -5.72
N LYS A 210 25.69 -3.97 -6.53
CA LYS A 210 25.31 -2.66 -6.04
C LYS A 210 23.94 -2.95 -5.49
N HIS A 211 23.88 -3.09 -4.17
CA HIS A 211 22.64 -2.90 -3.45
C HIS A 211 22.20 -1.50 -3.85
N GLN A 212 21.46 -1.37 -4.95
CA GLN A 212 20.66 -0.19 -5.19
C GLN A 212 19.84 -0.07 -3.93
N ASP A 213 20.07 1.01 -3.18
CA ASP A 213 19.35 1.29 -1.95
C ASP A 213 17.86 1.12 -2.26
N LEU A 214 17.25 0.02 -1.81
CA LEU A 214 15.83 -0.29 -1.98
C LEU A 214 14.95 0.87 -1.49
N SER A 215 15.51 1.77 -0.67
CA SER A 215 14.89 3.01 -0.20
C SER A 215 14.70 4.07 -1.30
N ARG A 216 15.62 4.25 -2.26
CA ARG A 216 15.54 5.35 -3.23
C ARG A 216 14.39 5.16 -4.22
N GLY A 217 14.23 3.94 -4.76
CA GLY A 217 13.10 3.62 -5.63
C GLY A 217 11.74 3.74 -4.93
N LYS A 218 11.67 3.36 -3.65
CA LYS A 218 10.47 3.52 -2.82
C LYS A 218 10.09 5.00 -2.66
N VAL A 219 11.07 5.85 -2.34
CA VAL A 219 10.86 7.31 -2.19
C VAL A 219 10.46 7.96 -3.51
N ILE A 220 11.10 7.62 -4.63
CA ILE A 220 10.70 8.13 -5.96
C ILE A 220 9.24 7.80 -6.25
N GLY A 221 8.83 6.55 -6.02
CA GLY A 221 7.44 6.15 -6.22
C GLY A 221 6.45 6.91 -5.31
N TYR A 222 6.85 7.26 -4.09
CA TYR A 222 6.02 8.09 -3.20
C TYR A 222 5.84 9.49 -3.76
N LEU A 223 6.94 10.13 -4.16
CA LEU A 223 6.93 11.48 -4.72
C LEU A 223 6.09 11.57 -6.00
N GLU A 224 6.22 10.60 -6.91
CA GLU A 224 5.44 10.56 -8.14
C GLU A 224 3.94 10.48 -7.87
N ARG A 225 3.51 9.60 -6.95
CA ARG A 225 2.08 9.46 -6.63
C ARG A 225 1.53 10.70 -5.94
N LEU A 226 2.29 11.31 -5.04
CA LEU A 226 1.90 12.57 -4.40
C LEU A 226 1.81 13.73 -5.40
N LEU A 227 2.73 13.78 -6.36
CA LEU A 227 2.68 14.76 -7.44
C LEU A 227 1.44 14.56 -8.32
N VAL A 228 1.09 13.31 -8.67
CA VAL A 228 -0.14 13.01 -9.41
C VAL A 228 -1.37 13.45 -8.61
N VAL A 229 -1.45 13.12 -7.32
CA VAL A 229 -2.56 13.56 -6.45
C VAL A 229 -2.65 15.08 -6.43
N ALA A 230 -1.53 15.80 -6.25
CA ALA A 230 -1.51 17.26 -6.24
C ALA A 230 -2.03 17.85 -7.56
N LEU A 231 -1.62 17.31 -8.72
CA LEU A 231 -2.10 17.77 -10.02
C LEU A 231 -3.61 17.53 -10.21
N ILE A 232 -4.13 16.40 -9.74
CA ILE A 232 -5.57 16.12 -9.79
C ILE A 232 -6.34 17.11 -8.92
N LEU A 233 -5.85 17.42 -7.71
CA LEU A 233 -6.45 18.41 -6.82
C LEU A 233 -6.42 19.82 -7.44
N MET A 234 -5.38 20.16 -8.20
CA MET A 234 -5.28 21.42 -8.97
C MET A 234 -6.13 21.41 -10.26
N GLY A 235 -6.79 20.30 -10.60
CA GLY A 235 -7.56 20.15 -11.84
C GLY A 235 -6.73 19.97 -13.11
N SER A 236 -5.42 19.77 -13.00
CA SER A 236 -4.51 19.62 -14.13
C SER A 236 -4.32 18.16 -14.54
N PHE A 237 -5.39 17.55 -15.08
CA PHE A 237 -5.36 16.16 -15.54
C PHE A 237 -4.35 15.94 -16.68
N SER A 238 -4.18 16.94 -17.57
CA SER A 238 -3.24 16.88 -18.69
C SER A 238 -1.78 16.78 -18.24
N ALA A 239 -1.42 17.43 -17.13
CA ALA A 239 -0.06 17.38 -16.59
C ALA A 239 0.32 15.98 -16.07
N VAL A 240 -0.65 15.18 -15.62
CA VAL A 240 -0.41 13.78 -15.23
C VAL A 240 0.09 12.98 -16.44
N GLY A 241 -0.52 13.17 -17.61
CA GLY A 241 -0.08 12.54 -18.86
C GLY A 241 1.33 12.95 -19.26
N PHE A 242 1.69 14.23 -19.08
CA PHE A 242 3.04 14.71 -19.34
C PHE A 242 4.09 14.04 -18.44
N ILE A 243 3.79 13.85 -17.15
CA ILE A 243 4.71 13.16 -16.24
C ILE A 243 4.92 11.70 -16.67
N VAL A 244 3.86 10.99 -17.03
CA VAL A 244 3.98 9.60 -17.52
C VAL A 244 4.85 9.55 -18.78
N ALA A 245 4.63 10.46 -19.73
CA ALA A 245 5.42 10.54 -20.96
C ALA A 245 6.89 10.88 -20.68
N ALA A 246 7.16 11.88 -19.84
CA ALA A 246 8.51 12.26 -19.43
C ALA A 246 9.24 11.10 -18.77
N LYS A 247 8.57 10.36 -17.87
CA LYS A 247 9.14 9.19 -17.21
C LYS A 247 9.52 8.10 -18.22
N SER A 248 8.64 7.82 -19.19
CA SER A 248 8.90 6.87 -20.27
C SER A 248 10.07 7.31 -21.16
N LEU A 249 10.17 8.60 -21.48
CA LEU A 249 11.26 9.15 -22.29
C LEU A 249 12.64 8.96 -21.63
N THR A 250 12.75 9.20 -20.32
CA THR A 250 14.03 9.01 -19.60
C THR A 250 14.54 7.57 -19.64
N ARG A 251 13.67 6.61 -19.95
CA ARG A 251 13.98 5.18 -19.96
C ARG A 251 13.85 4.55 -21.35
N PHE A 252 13.71 5.36 -22.39
CA PHE A 252 13.46 4.89 -23.75
C PHE A 252 14.47 3.83 -24.22
N LYS A 253 15.78 4.03 -23.98
CA LYS A 253 16.82 3.04 -24.33
C LYS A 253 16.66 1.69 -23.64
N GLN A 254 16.06 1.66 -22.46
CA GLN A 254 15.85 0.43 -21.68
C GLN A 254 14.57 -0.30 -22.13
N MET A 255 13.68 0.37 -22.86
CA MET A 255 12.45 -0.20 -23.40
C MET A 255 12.67 -1.16 -24.57
N ASP A 256 13.89 -1.20 -25.14
CA ASP A 256 14.25 -2.19 -26.16
C ASP A 256 14.26 -3.63 -25.60
N ASP A 257 14.43 -3.78 -24.28
CA ASP A 257 14.25 -5.06 -23.60
C ASP A 257 12.79 -5.25 -23.20
N ARG A 258 12.19 -6.31 -23.74
CA ARG A 258 10.77 -6.62 -23.55
C ARG A 258 10.41 -6.84 -22.08
N ASP A 259 11.23 -7.59 -21.34
CA ASP A 259 10.94 -7.92 -19.95
C ASP A 259 11.02 -6.67 -19.06
N TRP A 260 12.02 -5.82 -19.31
CA TRP A 260 12.15 -4.54 -18.64
C TRP A 260 10.98 -3.59 -18.99
N ALA A 261 10.60 -3.51 -20.26
CA ALA A 261 9.51 -2.66 -20.72
C ALA A 261 8.17 -3.08 -20.11
N GLU A 262 7.84 -4.38 -20.13
CA GLU A 262 6.61 -4.91 -19.52
C GLU A 262 6.56 -4.59 -18.01
N TYR A 263 7.67 -4.81 -17.29
CA TYR A 263 7.78 -4.48 -15.86
C TYR A 263 7.58 -2.99 -15.57
N PHE A 264 8.30 -2.14 -16.29
CA PHE A 264 8.26 -0.69 -16.09
C PHE A 264 6.87 -0.13 -16.38
N LEU A 265 6.24 -0.58 -17.47
CA LEU A 265 4.89 -0.18 -17.87
C LEU A 265 3.85 -0.65 -16.86
N LEU A 266 3.85 -1.94 -16.49
CA LEU A 266 2.91 -2.47 -15.48
C LEU A 266 3.03 -1.72 -14.15
N GLY A 267 4.26 -1.50 -13.67
CA GLY A 267 4.49 -0.81 -12.41
C GLY A 267 4.04 0.65 -12.45
N THR A 268 4.43 1.39 -13.48
CA THR A 268 4.12 2.82 -13.62
C THR A 268 2.63 3.02 -13.84
N LEU A 269 2.01 2.30 -14.78
CA LEU A 269 0.58 2.45 -15.07
C LEU A 269 -0.28 2.08 -13.86
N THR A 270 0.05 0.99 -13.15
CA THR A 270 -0.66 0.61 -11.93
C THR A 270 -0.51 1.69 -10.85
N SER A 271 0.71 2.22 -10.64
CA SER A 271 0.98 3.28 -9.66
C SER A 271 0.18 4.56 -9.95
N PHE A 272 0.17 4.99 -11.21
CA PHE A 272 -0.55 6.19 -11.64
C PHE A 272 -2.07 5.98 -11.57
N LEU A 273 -2.57 4.81 -11.93
CA LEU A 273 -3.99 4.46 -11.81
C LEU A 273 -4.48 4.63 -10.36
N PHE A 274 -3.79 4.04 -9.38
CA PHE A 274 -4.16 4.20 -7.97
C PHE A 274 -4.04 5.65 -7.50
N ALA A 275 -2.98 6.37 -7.88
CA ALA A 275 -2.83 7.77 -7.52
C ALA A 275 -3.95 8.66 -8.08
N ILE A 276 -4.39 8.41 -9.32
CA ILE A 276 -5.53 9.11 -9.93
C ILE A 276 -6.81 8.79 -9.18
N ILE A 277 -7.10 7.52 -8.89
CA ILE A 277 -8.30 7.10 -8.14
C ILE A 277 -8.33 7.80 -6.78
N PHE A 278 -7.22 7.79 -6.04
CA PHE A 278 -7.14 8.42 -4.73
C PHE A 278 -7.19 9.95 -4.78
N GLY A 279 -6.57 10.56 -5.80
CA GLY A 279 -6.65 12.01 -6.03
C GLY A 279 -8.07 12.47 -6.36
N VAL A 280 -8.78 11.74 -7.21
CA VAL A 280 -10.18 11.99 -7.54
C VAL A 280 -11.05 11.81 -6.29
N LEU A 281 -10.84 10.74 -5.51
CA LEU A 281 -11.58 10.51 -4.28
C LEU A 281 -11.39 11.67 -3.27
N LEU A 282 -10.15 12.15 -3.08
CA LEU A 282 -9.87 13.34 -2.27
C LEU A 282 -10.57 14.58 -2.82
N LYS A 283 -10.53 14.79 -4.15
CA LYS A 283 -11.19 15.93 -4.80
C LYS A 283 -12.69 15.93 -4.53
N ILE A 284 -13.35 14.78 -4.72
CA ILE A 284 -14.79 14.63 -4.46
C ILE A 284 -15.09 14.93 -2.99
N VAL A 285 -14.38 14.27 -2.07
CA VAL A 285 -14.65 14.37 -0.63
C VAL A 285 -14.51 15.81 -0.12
N PHE A 286 -13.45 16.53 -0.51
CA PHE A 286 -13.18 17.86 0.04
C PHE A 286 -13.75 19.04 -0.78
N PHE A 287 -13.81 18.94 -2.11
CA PHE A 287 -14.14 20.07 -2.99
C PHE A 287 -15.47 19.90 -3.73
N GLY A 288 -16.01 18.68 -3.74
CA GLY A 288 -17.37 18.45 -4.22
C GLY A 288 -17.64 18.70 -5.69
N SER A 289 -16.62 18.84 -6.53
CA SER A 289 -16.80 19.23 -7.93
C SER A 289 -15.84 18.48 -8.87
N TYR A 290 -16.37 18.14 -10.04
CA TYR A 290 -15.59 17.81 -11.23
C TYR A 290 -15.36 19.08 -12.04
#